data_AF-A0A6B3EUU9-F1
#
_entry.id   AF-A0A6B3EUU9-F1
#
_cell.length_a   1.000
_cell.length_b   1.000
_cell.length_c   1.000
_cell.angle_alpha   90.00
_cell.angle_beta   90.00
_cell.angle_gamma   90.00
#
_symmetry.space_group_name_H-M   'P 1'
#
loop_
_entity.id
_entity.type
_entity.pdbx_description
1 polymer ?
#
loop_
_entity_poly.entity_id
_entity_poly.type
_entity_poly.pdbx_seq_one_letter_code
_entity_poly.pdbx_strand_id
1 'polypeptide(L)'
;AFLLIGPAIEPANAAHPPWNQKTKCEAKDPDGRRIPTRYGNSHLGWNHLSGKHNVKKCAFITSALNGDVDEEHGPRLVYYGNAVRPGKKVIKTRVIVQYARQTNEKKKEDRYTVK
;
A
#
# COMPACT_ATOMS: atom_id res chain seq x y z
N ALA A 1 -10.21 52.21 -11.36
CA ALA A 1 -9.61 51.12 -10.58
C ALA A 1 -9.21 50.01 -11.55
N PHE A 2 -7.92 49.70 -11.65
CA PHE A 2 -7.41 48.63 -12.53
C PHE A 2 -7.34 47.32 -11.73
N LEU A 3 -8.07 46.30 -12.17
CA LEU A 3 -7.99 44.95 -11.61
C LEU A 3 -6.79 44.21 -12.24
N LEU A 4 -5.75 43.99 -11.45
CA LEU A 4 -4.62 43.12 -11.79
C LEU A 4 -5.10 41.67 -11.78
N ILE A 5 -5.26 41.08 -12.97
CA ILE A 5 -5.49 39.64 -13.13
C ILE A 5 -4.10 38.99 -13.11
N GLY A 6 -3.65 38.56 -11.94
CA GLY A 6 -2.47 37.71 -11.82
C GLY A 6 -2.75 36.30 -12.38
N PRO A 7 -1.75 35.62 -12.96
CA PRO A 7 -1.94 34.26 -13.44
C PRO A 7 -2.31 33.34 -12.27
N ALA A 8 -3.37 32.56 -12.45
CA ALA A 8 -3.75 31.51 -11.52
C ALA A 8 -2.58 30.51 -11.43
N ILE A 9 -1.95 30.43 -10.26
CA ILE A 9 -1.01 29.37 -9.94
C ILE A 9 -1.88 28.12 -9.74
N GLU A 10 -2.06 27.32 -10.80
CA GLU A 10 -2.67 26.01 -10.66
C GLU A 10 -1.87 25.21 -9.63
N PRO A 11 -2.51 24.55 -8.65
CA PRO A 11 -1.77 23.68 -7.75
C PRO A 11 -1.10 22.62 -8.62
N ALA A 12 0.22 22.51 -8.50
CA ALA A 12 1.00 21.45 -9.12
C ALA A 12 0.36 20.12 -8.69
N ASN A 13 -0.48 19.56 -9.55
CA ASN A 13 -0.88 18.18 -9.47
C ASN A 13 0.42 17.42 -9.70
N ALA A 14 1.14 17.10 -8.63
CA ALA A 14 2.16 16.07 -8.66
C ALA A 14 1.45 14.84 -9.22
N ALA A 15 1.62 14.63 -10.52
CA ALA A 15 1.05 13.50 -11.23
C ALA A 15 1.69 12.28 -10.59
N HIS A 16 0.97 11.64 -9.67
CA HIS A 16 1.41 10.38 -9.11
C HIS A 16 1.68 9.46 -10.31
N PRO A 17 2.84 8.79 -10.38
CA PRO A 17 3.13 7.90 -11.49
C PRO A 17 1.97 6.94 -11.68
N PRO A 18 1.56 6.67 -12.93
CA PRO A 18 0.32 5.98 -13.26
C PRO A 18 0.14 4.74 -12.37
N TRP A 19 -0.89 4.75 -11.54
CA TRP A 19 -1.11 3.75 -10.52
C TRP A 19 -1.94 2.58 -11.10
N ASN A 20 -1.33 1.40 -11.20
CA ASN A 20 -2.06 0.22 -11.67
C ASN A 20 -2.95 -0.35 -10.55
N GLN A 21 -4.25 -0.08 -10.66
CA GLN A 21 -5.23 -0.48 -9.66
C GLN A 21 -5.63 -1.96 -9.71
N LYS A 22 -5.20 -2.73 -10.72
CA LYS A 22 -5.56 -4.16 -10.82
C LYS A 22 -5.04 -4.91 -9.60
N THR A 23 -5.87 -5.76 -9.01
CA THR A 23 -5.48 -6.62 -7.89
C THR A 23 -4.55 -7.73 -8.39
N LYS A 24 -3.39 -7.89 -7.75
CA LYS A 24 -2.44 -8.97 -8.01
C LYS A 24 -2.59 -10.14 -7.04
N CYS A 25 -2.80 -9.80 -5.77
CA CYS A 25 -3.01 -10.72 -4.66
C CYS A 25 -4.16 -10.18 -3.81
N GLU A 26 -4.90 -11.05 -3.15
CA GLU A 26 -5.90 -10.67 -2.17
C GLU A 26 -5.76 -11.58 -0.94
N ALA A 27 -5.88 -10.99 0.25
CA ALA A 27 -5.96 -11.72 1.50
C ALA A 27 -7.18 -11.26 2.28
N LYS A 28 -7.61 -12.12 3.21
CA LYS A 28 -8.48 -11.72 4.33
C LYS A 28 -7.66 -11.83 5.58
N ASP A 29 -7.74 -10.82 6.44
CA ASP A 29 -7.14 -10.91 7.77
C ASP A 29 -8.13 -11.56 8.77
N PRO A 30 -7.72 -11.76 10.04
CA PRO A 30 -8.57 -12.41 11.05
C PRO A 30 -9.92 -11.72 11.28
N ASP A 31 -9.98 -10.39 11.14
CA ASP A 31 -11.21 -9.60 11.24
C ASP A 31 -12.09 -9.68 9.97
N GLY A 32 -11.67 -10.45 8.97
CA GLY A 32 -12.38 -10.63 7.71
C GLY A 32 -12.23 -9.45 6.74
N ARG A 33 -11.34 -8.49 7.01
CA ARG A 33 -11.07 -7.36 6.12
C ARG A 33 -10.42 -7.88 4.84
N ARG A 34 -10.98 -7.52 3.69
CA ARG A 34 -10.38 -7.83 2.38
C ARG A 34 -9.25 -6.85 2.09
N ILE A 35 -8.04 -7.36 2.00
CA ILE A 35 -6.81 -6.59 1.79
C ILE A 35 -6.25 -6.92 0.39
N PRO A 36 -6.65 -6.18 -0.66
CA PRO A 36 -6.06 -6.33 -1.98
C PRO A 36 -4.63 -5.77 -2.02
N THR A 37 -3.68 -6.54 -2.52
CA THR A 37 -2.41 -6.02 -3.04
C THR A 37 -2.57 -5.71 -4.51
N ARG A 38 -2.61 -4.43 -4.86
CA ARG A 38 -2.68 -3.98 -6.26
C ARG A 38 -1.30 -4.06 -6.92
N TYR A 39 -1.27 -4.13 -8.26
CA TYR A 39 -0.01 -4.07 -9.01
C TYR A 39 0.79 -2.81 -8.66
N GLY A 40 0.11 -1.68 -8.55
CA GLY A 40 0.70 -0.45 -8.08
C GLY A 40 1.77 0.12 -9.00
N ASN A 41 2.83 0.66 -8.42
CA ASN A 41 3.95 1.29 -9.12
C ASN A 41 5.29 0.91 -8.46
N SER A 42 6.39 1.56 -8.82
CA SER A 42 7.72 1.27 -8.27
C SER A 42 7.86 1.57 -6.76
N HIS A 43 6.98 2.39 -6.20
CA HIS A 43 7.05 2.86 -4.80
C HIS A 43 6.11 2.10 -3.85
N LEU A 44 4.99 1.58 -4.35
CA LEU A 44 3.95 0.91 -3.57
C LEU A 44 3.31 -0.24 -4.36
N GLY A 45 2.71 -1.20 -3.66
CA GLY A 45 2.03 -2.35 -4.27
C GLY A 45 2.97 -3.45 -4.76
N TRP A 46 2.46 -4.36 -5.59
CA TRP A 46 3.20 -5.53 -6.03
C TRP A 46 4.47 -5.19 -6.80
N ASN A 47 4.46 -4.18 -7.66
CA ASN A 47 5.63 -3.80 -8.46
C ASN A 47 6.80 -3.33 -7.59
N HIS A 48 6.51 -2.64 -6.48
CA HIS A 48 7.50 -2.31 -5.46
C HIS A 48 8.06 -3.57 -4.77
N LEU A 49 7.16 -4.45 -4.32
CA LEU A 49 7.53 -5.68 -3.61
C LEU A 49 8.32 -6.64 -4.50
N SER A 50 7.87 -6.87 -5.74
CA SER A 50 8.51 -7.80 -6.67
C SER A 50 9.79 -7.24 -7.29
N GLY A 51 9.89 -5.92 -7.44
CA GLY A 51 11.09 -5.25 -7.91
C GLY A 51 12.12 -5.09 -6.79
N LYS A 52 11.91 -4.10 -5.93
CA LYS A 52 12.90 -3.68 -4.92
C LYS A 52 13.15 -4.74 -3.84
N HIS A 53 12.12 -5.50 -3.48
CA HIS A 53 12.18 -6.49 -2.41
C HIS A 53 12.20 -7.95 -2.92
N ASN A 54 12.22 -8.16 -4.25
CA ASN A 54 12.28 -9.47 -4.91
C ASN A 54 11.22 -10.48 -4.38
N VAL A 55 10.04 -10.00 -3.99
CA VAL A 55 8.92 -10.84 -3.56
C VAL A 55 8.28 -11.49 -4.78
N LYS A 56 8.24 -12.82 -4.81
CA LYS A 56 7.75 -13.58 -5.99
C LYS A 56 6.41 -14.28 -5.79
N LYS A 57 5.92 -14.38 -4.55
CA LYS A 57 4.69 -15.13 -4.24
C LYS A 57 3.78 -14.29 -3.35
N CYS A 58 2.47 -14.31 -3.65
CA CYS A 58 1.44 -13.72 -2.80
C CYS A 58 1.49 -14.28 -1.37
N ALA A 59 1.94 -15.52 -1.22
CA ALA A 59 2.13 -16.21 0.06
C ALA A 59 2.94 -15.40 1.09
N PHE A 60 3.91 -14.59 0.67
CA PHE A 60 4.70 -13.74 1.57
C PHE A 60 3.87 -12.62 2.21
N ILE A 61 2.88 -12.10 1.48
CA ILE A 61 2.00 -11.05 1.95
C ILE A 61 0.90 -11.68 2.80
N THR A 62 0.27 -12.75 2.30
CA THR A 62 -0.80 -13.44 3.04
C THR A 62 -0.30 -14.03 4.35
N SER A 63 0.95 -14.51 4.43
CA SER A 63 1.50 -15.04 5.69
C SER A 63 1.60 -13.98 6.79
N ALA A 64 1.88 -12.73 6.43
CA ALA A 64 1.87 -11.62 7.39
C ALA A 64 0.44 -11.23 7.77
N LEU A 65 -0.47 -11.20 6.79
CA LEU A 65 -1.88 -10.83 7.00
C LEU A 65 -2.72 -11.90 7.70
N ASN A 66 -2.19 -13.11 7.88
CA ASN A 66 -2.84 -14.16 8.67
C ASN A 66 -2.69 -13.95 10.19
N GLY A 67 -1.79 -13.06 10.62
CA GLY A 67 -1.68 -12.64 12.01
C GLY A 67 -2.67 -11.52 12.35
N ASP A 68 -2.82 -11.27 13.65
CA ASP A 68 -3.55 -10.10 14.13
C ASP A 68 -2.83 -8.81 13.72
N VAL A 69 -3.53 -7.67 13.81
CA VAL A 69 -2.90 -6.36 13.62
C VAL A 69 -1.93 -6.11 14.77
N ASP A 70 -0.65 -5.95 14.46
CA ASP A 70 0.37 -5.66 15.47
C ASP A 70 0.43 -4.18 15.85
N GLU A 71 0.15 -3.27 14.90
CA GLU A 71 0.04 -1.84 15.19
C GLU A 71 -1.10 -1.20 14.39
N GLU A 72 -1.85 -0.32 15.05
CA GLU A 72 -2.89 0.49 14.44
C GLU A 72 -2.59 1.98 14.65
N HIS A 73 -2.44 2.73 13.56
CA HIS A 73 -2.13 4.15 13.56
C HIS A 73 -3.13 4.91 12.69
N GLY A 74 -4.34 5.15 13.22
CA GLY A 74 -5.43 5.74 12.44
C GLY A 74 -5.72 4.88 11.20
N PRO A 75 -5.65 5.42 9.96
CA PRO A 75 -5.98 4.67 8.74
C PRO A 75 -4.88 3.70 8.28
N ARG A 76 -4.02 3.23 9.19
CA ARG A 76 -2.86 2.39 8.88
C ARG A 76 -2.84 1.20 9.83
N LEU A 77 -2.83 0.01 9.25
CA LEU A 77 -2.61 -1.25 9.96
C LEU A 77 -1.22 -1.77 9.61
N VAL A 78 -0.53 -2.33 10.61
CA VAL A 78 0.78 -2.95 10.44
C VAL A 78 0.66 -4.39 10.88
N TYR A 79 1.14 -5.29 10.03
CA TYR A 79 1.20 -6.72 10.30
C TYR A 79 2.67 -7.17 10.20
N TYR A 80 3.15 -7.85 11.22
CA TYR A 80 4.44 -8.51 11.25
C TYR A 80 4.27 -9.97 10.84
N GLY A 81 5.10 -10.39 9.90
CA GLY A 81 5.12 -11.77 9.42
C GLY A 81 6.54 -12.32 9.42
N ASN A 82 6.67 -13.63 9.61
CA ASN A 82 7.92 -14.32 9.38
C ASN A 82 7.78 -15.18 8.13
N ALA A 83 8.58 -14.91 7.10
CA ALA A 83 8.71 -15.79 5.97
C ALA A 83 9.92 -16.71 6.17
N VAL A 84 9.66 -17.99 6.33
CA VAL A 84 10.68 -19.02 6.52
C VAL A 84 10.82 -19.83 5.24
N ARG A 85 12.05 -20.00 4.76
CA ARG A 85 12.39 -21.06 3.81
C ARG A 85 13.08 -22.18 4.59
N PRO A 86 12.66 -23.45 4.47
CA PRO A 86 13.37 -24.57 5.08
C PRO A 86 14.87 -24.52 4.75
N GLY A 87 15.72 -24.60 5.78
CA GLY A 87 17.17 -24.50 5.65
C GLY A 87 17.73 -23.10 5.35
N LYS A 88 16.93 -22.02 5.45
CA LYS A 88 17.36 -20.64 5.20
C LYS A 88 16.93 -19.67 6.31
N LYS A 89 17.53 -18.48 6.29
CA LYS A 89 17.23 -17.35 7.19
C LYS A 89 15.74 -17.02 7.22
N VAL A 90 15.22 -16.75 8.41
CA VAL A 90 13.89 -16.17 8.63
C VAL A 90 13.92 -14.72 8.17
N ILE A 91 12.99 -14.35 7.28
CA ILE A 91 12.80 -12.96 6.86
C ILE A 91 11.65 -12.40 7.70
N LYS A 92 11.95 -11.38 8.50
CA LYS A 92 10.92 -10.57 9.17
C LYS A 92 10.33 -9.62 8.14
N THR A 93 9.02 -9.70 7.96
CA THR A 93 8.24 -8.88 7.03
C THR A 93 7.39 -7.93 7.85
N ARG A 94 7.32 -6.67 7.43
CA ARG A 94 6.37 -5.68 7.97
C ARG A 94 5.46 -5.27 6.82
N VAL A 95 4.24 -5.78 6.81
CA VAL A 95 3.22 -5.45 5.81
C VAL A 95 2.43 -4.26 6.33
N ILE A 96 2.54 -3.13 5.64
CA ILE A 96 1.81 -1.93 5.98
C ILE A 96 0.59 -1.86 5.09
N VAL A 97 -0.59 -1.89 5.69
CA VAL A 97 -1.87 -1.75 5.00
C VAL A 97 -2.42 -0.35 5.28
N GLN A 98 -2.40 0.50 4.27
CA GLN A 98 -2.98 1.84 4.35
C GLN A 98 -4.43 1.80 3.85
N TYR A 99 -5.40 2.09 4.73
CA TYR A 99 -6.83 2.15 4.42
C TYR A 99 -7.40 3.57 4.48
N ALA A 100 -6.65 4.58 4.04
CA ALA A 100 -7.18 5.94 4.00
C ALA A 100 -7.96 6.19 2.70
N ARG A 101 -9.26 6.50 2.81
CA ARG A 101 -10.00 7.32 1.82
C ARG A 101 -9.88 8.83 2.10
N GLN A 102 -9.16 9.21 3.15
CA GLN A 102 -9.03 10.59 3.60
C GLN A 102 -7.57 10.99 3.65
N THR A 103 -7.13 11.72 2.63
CA THR A 103 -6.19 12.82 2.83
C THR A 103 -7.01 14.02 3.33
N ASN A 104 -6.48 14.84 4.25
CA ASN A 104 -7.10 16.10 4.67
C ASN A 104 -7.32 17.10 3.51
N GLU A 105 -6.87 16.75 2.30
CA GLU A 105 -7.14 17.42 1.04
C GLU A 105 -7.78 16.41 0.09
N LYS A 106 -9.11 16.50 -0.11
CA LYS A 106 -9.96 15.95 -1.20
C LYS A 106 -9.28 15.16 -2.37
N LYS A 107 -8.47 14.14 -2.12
CA LYS A 107 -7.86 13.27 -3.15
C LYS A 107 -8.34 11.85 -2.93
N LYS A 108 -9.09 11.35 -3.92
CA LYS A 108 -9.61 9.99 -3.96
C LYS A 108 -8.45 9.02 -4.26
N GLU A 109 -8.08 8.21 -3.29
CA GLU A 109 -7.28 7.00 -3.51
C GLU A 109 -8.06 5.80 -2.94
N ASP A 110 -8.33 4.80 -3.77
CA ASP A 110 -9.22 3.70 -3.41
C ASP A 110 -8.48 2.55 -2.71
N ARG A 111 -8.82 2.36 -1.44
CA ARG A 111 -8.94 1.08 -0.70
C ARG A 111 -7.66 0.22 -0.63
N TYR A 112 -7.12 0.11 0.59
CA TYR A 112 -6.07 -0.80 1.08
C TYR A 112 -4.82 -0.91 0.14
N THR A 113 -3.76 -0.18 0.47
CA THR A 113 -2.47 -0.25 -0.25
C THR A 113 -1.41 -0.93 0.61
N VAL A 114 -0.67 -1.87 0.02
CA VAL A 114 0.43 -2.61 0.66
C VAL A 114 1.79 -1.98 0.32
N LYS A 115 2.63 -1.78 1.34
CA LYS A 115 4.03 -1.36 1.21
C LYS A 115 4.94 -2.31 1.98
#